data_AF-A0A8J3R4J1-F1
#
_entry.id   AF-A0A8J3R4J1-F1
#
_cell.length_a   1.000
_cell.length_b   1.000
_cell.length_c   1.000
_cell.angle_alpha   90.00
_cell.angle_beta   90.00
_cell.angle_gamma   90.00
#
_symmetry.space_group_name_H-M   'P 1'
#
loop_
_entity.id
_entity.type
_entity.pdbx_description
1 polymer ?
#
loop_
_entity_poly.entity_id
_entity_poly.type
_entity_poly.pdbx_seq_one_letter_code
_entity_poly.pdbx_strand_id
1 'polypeptide(L)'
;MHGAPGGLVAGIRPENGHTAKAILSFTSPLLEYDRRDVPAQQEILRAKFAGVGWLVPQFLAAMPAAADFYFDSLSQVHMPQWYRGRTVLLGDARILRLAAGRARYRDGARRRLRARR
;
A
#
# COMPACT_ATOMS: atom_id res chain seq x y z
N MET A 1 -9.81 4.74 -6.89
CA MET A 1 -9.00 3.62 -6.35
C MET A 1 -9.12 2.47 -7.31
N HIS A 2 -8.02 1.80 -7.63
CA HIS A 2 -7.90 0.67 -8.56
C HIS A 2 -7.10 -0.43 -7.88
N GLY A 3 -7.67 -1.62 -7.74
CA GLY A 3 -6.97 -2.80 -7.24
C GLY A 3 -6.49 -3.67 -8.38
N ALA A 4 -5.30 -4.24 -8.25
CA ALA A 4 -4.73 -5.21 -9.18
C ALA A 4 -4.26 -6.48 -8.42
N PRO A 5 -4.08 -7.62 -9.13
CA PRO A 5 -3.61 -8.86 -8.52
C PRO A 5 -2.32 -8.69 -7.70
N GLY A 6 -2.11 -9.56 -6.71
CA GLY A 6 -0.92 -9.49 -5.85
C GLY A 6 -0.97 -8.43 -4.74
N GLY A 7 -2.15 -7.88 -4.45
CA GLY A 7 -2.33 -6.90 -3.37
C GLY A 7 -1.89 -5.49 -3.74
N LEU A 8 -1.79 -5.18 -5.03
CA LEU A 8 -1.46 -3.86 -5.55
C LEU A 8 -2.70 -2.96 -5.52
N VAL A 9 -2.54 -1.74 -5.03
CA VAL A 9 -3.60 -0.72 -5.00
C VAL A 9 -3.01 0.59 -5.52
N ALA A 10 -3.71 1.19 -6.48
CA ALA A 10 -3.41 2.51 -7.00
C ALA A 10 -4.59 3.46 -6.75
N GLY A 11 -4.32 4.71 -6.44
CA GLY A 11 -5.30 5.73 -6.14
C GLY A 11 -4.86 7.08 -6.67
N ILE A 12 -5.84 7.95 -6.87
CA ILE A 12 -5.60 9.37 -7.12
C ILE A 12 -6.52 10.14 -6.19
N ARG A 13 -5.97 11.16 -5.55
CA ARG A 13 -6.69 12.07 -4.66
C ARG A 13 -6.55 13.49 -5.22
N PRO A 14 -7.65 14.13 -5.64
CA PRO A 14 -7.61 15.54 -6.00
C PRO A 14 -7.14 16.40 -4.84
N GLU A 15 -6.37 17.43 -5.15
CA GLU A 15 -5.95 18.47 -4.21
C GLU A 15 -6.52 19.83 -4.62
N ASN A 16 -6.36 20.82 -3.74
CA ASN A 16 -6.77 22.18 -4.06
C ASN A 16 -5.86 22.74 -5.15
N GLY A 17 -6.46 23.35 -6.18
CA GLY A 17 -5.75 23.94 -7.31
C GLY A 17 -5.17 22.87 -8.24
N HIS A 18 -5.90 22.51 -9.29
CA HIS A 18 -5.51 21.73 -10.49
C HIS A 18 -4.48 20.59 -10.35
N THR A 19 -4.26 20.06 -9.16
CA THR A 19 -3.25 19.07 -8.81
C THR A 19 -3.92 17.88 -8.16
N ALA A 20 -3.24 16.74 -8.19
CA ALA A 20 -3.71 15.51 -7.57
C ALA A 20 -2.52 14.68 -7.11
N LYS A 21 -2.68 14.00 -5.98
CA LYS A 21 -1.70 13.03 -5.48
C LYS A 21 -2.03 11.63 -5.96
N ALA A 22 -1.03 10.96 -6.52
CA ALA A 22 -1.09 9.52 -6.75
C ALA A 22 -0.73 8.78 -5.45
N ILE A 23 -1.43 7.68 -5.18
CA ILE A 23 -1.16 6.79 -4.05
C ILE A 23 -0.93 5.40 -4.63
N LEU A 24 0.24 4.81 -4.37
CA LEU A 24 0.58 3.45 -4.74
C LEU A 24 0.90 2.67 -3.47
N SER A 25 0.20 1.56 -3.23
CA SER A 25 0.48 0.69 -2.10
C SER A 25 0.44 -0.78 -2.51
N PHE A 26 1.26 -1.59 -1.85
CA PHE A 26 1.39 -3.01 -2.11
C PHE A 26 1.81 -3.75 -0.84
N THR A 27 1.51 -5.04 -0.79
CA THR A 27 1.96 -5.91 0.30
C THR A 27 3.33 -6.52 -0.02
N SER A 28 4.23 -6.55 0.97
CA SER A 28 5.57 -7.11 0.80
C SER A 28 6.12 -7.60 2.15
N PRO A 29 7.03 -8.59 2.15
CA PRO A 29 8.03 -8.72 3.21
C PRO A 29 8.83 -7.43 3.39
N LEU A 30 9.60 -7.35 4.49
CA LEU A 30 10.50 -6.21 4.73
C LEU A 30 11.44 -6.06 3.52
N LEU A 31 11.48 -4.85 2.98
CA LEU A 31 12.37 -4.50 1.87
C LEU A 31 13.66 -3.91 2.44
N GLU A 32 14.78 -4.38 1.93
CA GLU A 32 16.09 -3.79 2.20
C GLU A 32 16.42 -2.78 1.10
N TYR A 33 16.50 -1.53 1.49
CA TYR A 33 16.89 -0.40 0.64
C TYR A 33 17.36 0.74 1.54
N ASP A 34 18.20 1.64 1.02
CA ASP A 34 18.48 2.88 1.72
C ASP A 34 17.25 3.79 1.65
N ARG A 35 16.71 4.15 2.83
CA ARG A 35 15.58 5.06 2.96
C ARG A 35 15.87 6.48 2.43
N ARG A 36 17.13 6.81 2.17
CA ARG A 36 17.54 8.08 1.55
C ARG A 36 17.76 7.97 0.03
N ASP A 37 17.79 6.76 -0.51
CA ASP A 37 17.95 6.51 -1.94
C ASP A 37 16.57 6.53 -2.63
N VAL A 38 16.17 7.74 -3.05
CA VAL A 38 14.92 7.97 -3.78
C VAL A 38 14.88 7.21 -5.12
N PRO A 39 15.94 7.22 -5.96
CA PRO A 39 15.98 6.38 -7.15
C PRO A 39 15.69 4.89 -6.89
N ALA A 40 16.28 4.29 -5.85
CA ALA A 40 16.00 2.90 -5.50
C ALA A 40 14.53 2.67 -5.09
N GLN A 41 13.94 3.60 -4.34
CA GLN A 41 12.52 3.55 -3.96
C GLN A 41 11.58 3.64 -5.18
N GLN A 42 11.91 4.52 -6.12
CA GLN A 42 11.18 4.65 -7.38
C GLN A 42 11.27 3.38 -8.22
N GLU A 43 12.44 2.73 -8.26
CA GLU A 43 12.61 1.48 -8.99
C GLU A 43 11.79 0.34 -8.38
N ILE A 44 11.68 0.27 -7.05
CA ILE A 44 10.79 -0.67 -6.37
C ILE A 44 9.35 -0.49 -6.85
N LEU A 45 8.86 0.75 -6.94
CA LEU A 45 7.51 1.03 -7.43
C LEU A 45 7.34 0.65 -8.91
N ARG A 46 8.33 0.97 -9.76
CA ARG A 46 8.31 0.57 -11.19
C ARG A 46 8.21 -0.94 -11.33
N ALA A 47 9.05 -1.69 -10.61
CA ALA A 47 9.06 -3.14 -10.66
C ALA A 47 7.75 -3.75 -10.15
N LYS A 48 7.19 -3.24 -9.04
CA LYS A 48 5.96 -3.78 -8.45
C LYS A 48 4.72 -3.49 -9.29
N PHE A 49 4.66 -2.34 -9.95
CA PHE A 49 3.52 -1.90 -10.73
C PHE A 49 3.71 -2.09 -12.25
N ALA A 50 4.77 -2.78 -12.66
CA ALA A 50 5.03 -3.12 -14.05
C ALA A 50 3.83 -3.86 -14.67
N GLY A 51 3.35 -3.38 -15.82
CA GLY A 51 2.22 -3.97 -16.52
C GLY A 51 0.85 -3.73 -15.89
N VAL A 52 0.76 -2.99 -14.77
CA VAL A 52 -0.53 -2.57 -14.22
C VAL A 52 -1.10 -1.44 -15.09
N GLY A 53 -2.35 -1.60 -15.53
CA GLY A 53 -3.05 -0.65 -16.39
C GLY A 53 -3.62 0.56 -15.65
N TRP A 54 -4.75 1.09 -16.15
CA TRP A 54 -5.37 2.31 -15.63
C TRP A 54 -4.41 3.52 -15.73
N LEU A 55 -4.40 4.40 -14.72
CA LEU A 55 -3.53 5.57 -14.65
C LEU A 55 -2.12 5.24 -14.12
N VAL A 56 -1.85 3.98 -13.75
CA VAL A 56 -0.56 3.59 -13.15
C VAL A 56 0.63 3.90 -14.06
N PRO A 57 0.59 3.65 -15.39
CA PRO A 57 1.70 4.05 -16.26
C PRO A 57 1.97 5.56 -16.25
N GLN A 58 0.91 6.38 -16.11
CA GLN A 58 1.03 7.84 -16.02
C GLN A 58 1.64 8.26 -14.68
N PHE A 59 1.26 7.59 -13.58
CA PHE A 59 1.86 7.84 -12.27
C PHE A 59 3.36 7.49 -12.26
N LEU A 60 3.75 6.33 -12.80
CA LEU A 60 5.14 5.91 -12.88
C LEU A 60 5.98 6.81 -13.81
N ALA A 61 5.37 7.39 -14.85
CA ALA A 61 6.02 8.35 -15.73
C ALA A 61 6.23 9.71 -15.05
N ALA A 62 5.25 10.20 -14.27
CA ALA A 62 5.32 11.49 -13.58
C ALA A 62 6.17 11.45 -12.29
N MET A 63 6.30 10.28 -11.67
CA MET A 63 6.97 10.07 -10.38
C MET A 63 8.38 10.70 -10.26
N PRO A 64 9.29 10.63 -11.25
CA PRO A 64 10.62 11.24 -11.12
C PRO A 64 10.62 12.77 -10.94
N ALA A 65 9.58 13.44 -11.45
CA ALA A 65 9.45 14.88 -11.39
C ALA A 65 8.62 15.37 -10.18
N ALA A 66 8.11 14.45 -9.34
CA ALA A 66 7.29 14.78 -8.19
C ALA A 66 8.16 15.34 -7.06
N ALA A 67 8.03 16.64 -6.77
CA ALA A 67 8.77 17.33 -5.71
C ALA A 67 8.38 16.85 -4.29
N ASP A 68 7.24 16.19 -4.16
CA ASP A 68 6.63 15.73 -2.91
C ASP A 68 6.61 14.19 -2.80
N PHE A 69 7.48 13.51 -3.55
CA PHE A 69 7.60 12.05 -3.50
C PHE A 69 7.90 11.56 -2.08
N TYR A 70 7.13 10.58 -1.62
CA TYR A 70 7.31 9.90 -0.35
C TYR A 70 7.08 8.40 -0.49
N PHE A 71 7.94 7.61 0.13
CA PHE A 71 7.85 6.16 0.15
C PHE A 71 8.16 5.63 1.55
N ASP A 72 7.26 4.81 2.09
CA ASP A 72 7.45 4.17 3.39
C ASP A 72 6.54 2.94 3.54
N SER A 73 6.84 2.14 4.55
CA SER A 73 5.99 1.05 5.01
C SER A 73 4.78 1.58 5.79
N LEU A 74 3.60 1.01 5.52
CA LEU A 74 2.42 1.22 6.36
C LEU A 74 2.48 0.26 7.56
N SER A 75 3.00 0.74 8.68
CA SER A 75 3.27 -0.07 9.87
C SER A 75 2.56 0.48 11.11
N GLN A 76 2.00 -0.40 11.96
CA GLN A 76 1.42 -0.02 13.25
C GLN A 76 2.33 -0.50 14.39
N VAL A 77 2.68 0.40 15.30
CA VAL A 77 3.45 0.06 16.50
C VAL A 77 2.52 -0.52 17.56
N HIS A 78 2.78 -1.76 17.99
CA HIS A 78 2.01 -2.43 19.03
C HIS A 78 2.89 -2.56 20.28
N MET A 79 2.52 -1.84 21.35
CA MET A 79 3.20 -1.91 22.64
C MET A 79 2.20 -2.16 23.78
N PRO A 80 2.52 -3.03 24.74
CA PRO A 80 1.66 -3.27 25.89
C PRO A 80 1.58 -2.05 26.83
N GLN A 81 2.63 -1.22 26.87
CA GLN A 81 2.69 -0.02 27.69
C GLN A 81 3.46 1.09 26.97
N TRP A 82 2.93 2.31 27.05
CA TRP A 82 3.42 3.49 26.31
C TRP A 82 4.26 4.45 27.17
N TYR A 83 4.56 4.09 28.41
CA TYR A 83 5.34 4.90 29.33
C TYR A 83 6.28 4.02 30.15
N ARG A 84 7.40 4.58 30.60
CA ARG A 84 8.33 3.95 31.54
C ARG A 84 8.91 5.02 32.46
N GLY A 85 8.61 4.93 33.75
CA GLY A 85 9.01 5.95 34.73
C GLY A 85 8.41 7.32 34.38
N ARG A 86 9.28 8.30 34.09
CA ARG A 86 8.90 9.68 33.73
C ARG A 86 8.90 9.94 32.22
N THR A 87 9.09 8.92 31.39
CA THR A 87 9.12 9.03 29.93
C THR A 87 7.88 8.39 29.33
N VAL A 88 7.24 9.09 28.39
CA VAL A 88 6.07 8.62 27.64
C VAL A 88 6.36 8.69 26.14
N LEU A 89 5.89 7.70 25.39
CA LEU A 89 5.92 7.70 23.93
C LEU A 89 4.66 8.39 23.42
N LEU A 90 4.85 9.56 22.81
CA LEU A 90 3.80 10.39 22.21
C LEU A 90 4.02 10.46 20.69
N GLY A 91 2.94 10.38 19.90
CA GLY A 91 2.97 10.50 18.44
C GLY A 91 2.15 9.44 17.71
N ASP A 92 2.41 9.27 16.41
CA ASP A 92 1.61 8.45 15.49
C ASP A 92 1.62 6.94 15.79
N ALA A 93 2.49 6.51 16.69
CA ALA A 93 2.64 5.12 17.08
C ALA A 93 1.34 4.48 17.60
N ARG A 94 0.39 5.26 18.14
CA ARG A 94 -0.92 4.75 18.60
C ARG A 94 -2.06 4.92 17.59
N ILE A 95 -1.92 5.77 16.57
CA ILE A 95 -3.06 6.31 15.81
C ILE A 95 -3.29 5.62 14.46
N LEU A 96 -2.36 4.81 13.94
CA LEU A 96 -2.59 4.13 12.67
C LEU A 96 -3.67 3.03 12.80
N ARG A 97 -4.92 3.39 12.49
CA ARG A 97 -6.03 2.46 12.31
C ARG A 97 -6.26 2.22 10.83
N LEU A 98 -5.57 1.23 10.26
CA LEU A 98 -5.90 0.73 8.93
C LEU A 98 -7.16 -0.16 9.05
N ALA A 99 -8.27 0.25 8.43
CA ALA A 99 -9.44 -0.62 8.26
C ALA A 99 -9.13 -1.68 7.17
N ALA A 100 -8.27 -2.65 7.51
CA ALA A 100 -8.03 -3.81 6.65
C ALA A 100 -9.26 -4.74 6.75
N GLY A 101 -10.15 -4.66 5.75
CA GLY A 101 -11.22 -5.64 5.59
C GLY A 101 -10.63 -7.03 5.39
N ARG A 102 -10.82 -7.94 6.36
CA ARG A 102 -10.52 -9.37 6.23
C ARG A 102 -11.43 -9.96 5.15
N ALA A 103 -10.99 -9.97 3.90
CA ALA A 103 -11.62 -10.76 2.85
C ALA A 103 -11.33 -12.25 3.13
N ARG A 104 -12.24 -12.90 3.85
CA ARG A 104 -12.29 -14.37 3.92
C ARG A 104 -12.82 -14.87 2.58
N TYR A 105 -11.94 -15.22 1.67
CA TYR A 105 -12.30 -15.96 0.47
C TYR A 105 -12.71 -17.38 0.88
N ARG A 106 -14.03 -17.64 0.94
CA ARG A 106 -14.57 -19.00 1.06
C ARG A 106 -14.81 -19.52 -0.34
N ASP A 107 -13.94 -20.43 -0.76
CA ASP A 107 -14.11 -21.17 -2.00
C ASP A 107 -15.33 -22.10 -1.88
N GLY A 108 -16.31 -21.87 -2.75
CA GLY A 108 -17.61 -22.52 -2.78
C GLY A 108 -17.76 -23.33 -4.05
N ALA A 109 -16.93 -24.38 -4.22
CA ALA A 109 -17.01 -25.27 -5.38
C ALA A 109 -17.04 -26.75 -4.96
N ARG A 110 -18.20 -27.22 -4.53
CA ARG A 110 -18.56 -28.65 -4.61
C ARG A 110 -20.02 -28.83 -5.01
N ARG A 111 -20.32 -28.62 -6.30
CA ARG A 111 -21.55 -29.15 -6.91
C ARG A 111 -21.26 -30.56 -7.41
N ARG A 112 -21.64 -31.56 -6.59
CA ARG A 112 -21.74 -32.96 -7.01
C ARG A 112 -22.92 -33.10 -7.96
N LEU A 113 -22.64 -33.33 -9.24
CA LEU A 113 -23.62 -33.87 -10.19
C LEU A 113 -23.80 -35.36 -9.86
N ARG A 114 -24.92 -35.69 -9.21
CA ARG A 114 -25.46 -37.05 -9.18
C ARG A 114 -26.27 -37.23 -10.46
N ALA A 115 -25.74 -37.99 -11.42
CA ALA A 115 -26.55 -38.61 -12.46
C ALA A 115 -27.37 -39.75 -11.83
N ARG A 116 -28.69 -39.68 -11.94
CA ARG A 116 -29.59 -40.82 -11.79
C ARG A 116 -30.76 -40.67 -12.77
N ARG A 117 -30.92 -41.74 -13.55
CA ARG A 117 -31.95 -42.08 -14.54
C ARG A 117 -31.77 -41.49 -15.93
#